data_AF-A0A9D2IWL9-F1
#
_entry.id   AF-A0A9D2IWL9-F1
#
_cell.length_a   1.000
_cell.length_b   1.000
_cell.length_c   1.000
_cell.angle_alpha   90.00
_cell.angle_beta   90.00
_cell.angle_gamma   90.00
#
_symmetry.space_group_name_H-M   'P 1'
#
loop_
_entity.id
_entity.type
_entity.pdbx_description
1 polymer ?
#
loop_
_entity_poly.entity_id
_entity_poly.type
_entity_poly.pdbx_seq_one_letter_code
_entity_poly.pdbx_strand_id
1 'polypeptide(L)'
;MFLVNIISVVLSLFLAYYLLYCIYIVYCASKYNLWKIKYKYPSVNYYQNLNVTVYSHNNGNDVVELLEQLKRQDYPQDKYKINIILDNCTDGSAKLLEIIGGARLWRINSEDGEPIGQNAAIEWYVDRVLATDYTNGFVFLNAENKVDINLLDKVNAVLKDYSVVIGHRVPKEEGNRLTLAMRKLLDKIHSEIVMKGRSMAELQLTIDTSVMAIRQETLEKIRFITVENQSFEYLYSMLLAKSDISTIFYDEVKVYDKNKTTLSGLFKKYYNIVKYNCKSFVQGMKYICRSASSVKFKEYAFSLVYPNDLMLIVLLGILVYCSGIPDFAMSYKIPYFLTIAFVLTAVYLILVARVKFKEILLYPLQLFGELILPLGAKVQFKPLFDKVPALRDINFEMIKKMPVKIVSRISGFMNRNKEPEDAYDVYLTNGSRCKLQIIEEDGLVRAVLWFNKKRMTSLNHIKTSGAIEELSDKLLSRGFALKICQNCGYFEEKKDGRYNSNEGKCFCGVIKDETRSPYSVYLWSQCNNIIPAHAREYIQKQLENIRRENGNEDK
;
A
#
# COMPACT_ATOMS: atom_id res chain seq x y z
N MET A 1 -32.37 11.77 -35.34
CA MET A 1 -33.38 11.02 -34.55
C MET A 1 -32.92 9.60 -34.21
N PHE A 2 -32.53 8.77 -35.19
CA PHE A 2 -32.08 7.39 -34.96
C PHE A 2 -30.94 7.23 -33.92
N LEU A 3 -29.87 8.02 -34.04
CA LEU A 3 -28.75 7.99 -33.08
C LEU A 3 -29.19 8.37 -31.65
N VAL A 4 -30.05 9.39 -31.52
CA VAL A 4 -30.59 9.85 -30.24
C VAL A 4 -31.44 8.77 -29.58
N ASN A 5 -32.24 8.05 -30.39
CA ASN A 5 -33.05 6.93 -29.93
C ASN A 5 -32.17 5.78 -29.41
N ILE A 6 -31.11 5.42 -30.14
CA ILE A 6 -30.15 4.39 -29.67
C ILE A 6 -29.50 4.79 -28.35
N ILE A 7 -28.97 6.02 -28.27
CA ILE A 7 -28.33 6.53 -27.05
C ILE A 7 -29.30 6.48 -25.86
N SER A 8 -30.55 6.85 -26.09
CA SER A 8 -31.57 6.89 -25.03
C SER A 8 -31.97 5.51 -24.53
N VAL A 9 -32.06 4.52 -25.43
CA VAL A 9 -32.30 3.12 -25.05
C VAL A 9 -31.13 2.58 -24.24
N VAL A 10 -29.90 2.78 -24.70
CA VAL A 10 -28.68 2.36 -24.00
C VAL A 10 -28.58 3.02 -22.62
N LEU A 11 -28.85 4.32 -22.54
CA LEU A 11 -28.87 5.06 -21.28
C LEU A 11 -29.95 4.52 -20.34
N SER A 12 -31.15 4.23 -20.84
CA SER A 12 -32.23 3.69 -20.01
C SER A 12 -31.91 2.30 -19.46
N LEU A 13 -31.30 1.43 -20.27
CA LEU A 13 -30.83 0.11 -19.83
C LEU A 13 -29.73 0.22 -18.77
N PHE A 14 -28.77 1.13 -18.98
CA PHE A 14 -27.72 1.42 -18.00
C PHE A 14 -28.29 1.93 -16.67
N LEU A 15 -29.23 2.88 -16.71
CA LEU A 15 -29.88 3.41 -15.52
C LEU A 15 -30.73 2.36 -14.79
N ALA A 16 -31.47 1.54 -15.54
CA ALA A 16 -32.23 0.43 -14.96
C ALA A 16 -31.31 -0.57 -14.25
N TYR A 17 -30.21 -0.97 -14.89
CA TYR A 17 -29.20 -1.84 -14.27
C TYR A 17 -28.60 -1.20 -13.00
N TYR A 18 -28.22 0.08 -13.07
CA TYR A 18 -27.63 0.77 -11.93
C TYR A 18 -28.62 0.93 -10.77
N LEU A 19 -29.90 1.20 -11.04
CA LEU A 19 -30.94 1.26 -10.03
C LEU A 19 -31.15 -0.11 -9.36
N LEU A 20 -31.21 -1.19 -10.15
CA LEU A 20 -31.28 -2.54 -9.60
C LEU A 20 -30.07 -2.87 -8.72
N TYR A 21 -28.88 -2.45 -9.15
CA TYR A 21 -27.66 -2.57 -8.35
C TYR A 21 -27.78 -1.81 -7.02
N CYS A 22 -28.21 -0.55 -7.03
CA CYS A 22 -28.42 0.23 -5.81
C CYS A 22 -29.44 -0.41 -4.87
N ILE A 23 -30.57 -0.87 -5.40
CA ILE A 23 -31.60 -1.59 -4.63
C ILE A 23 -30.99 -2.84 -3.97
N TYR A 24 -30.20 -3.61 -4.72
CA TYR A 24 -29.51 -4.80 -4.22
C TYR A 24 -28.53 -4.47 -3.09
N ILE A 25 -27.70 -3.42 -3.24
CA ILE A 25 -26.76 -3.00 -2.20
C ILE A 25 -27.49 -2.55 -0.93
N VAL A 26 -28.56 -1.74 -1.05
CA VAL A 26 -29.35 -1.30 0.11
C VAL A 26 -30.06 -2.49 0.78
N TYR A 27 -30.56 -3.44 0.00
CA TYR A 27 -31.12 -4.69 0.51
C TYR A 27 -30.09 -5.49 1.31
N CYS A 28 -28.90 -5.71 0.76
CA CYS A 28 -27.80 -6.39 1.45
C CYS A 28 -27.39 -5.64 2.72
N ALA A 29 -27.32 -4.31 2.69
CA ALA A 29 -27.01 -3.49 3.85
C ALA A 29 -28.04 -3.68 4.99
N SER A 30 -29.33 -3.82 4.64
CA SER A 30 -30.39 -4.06 5.62
C SER A 30 -30.23 -5.37 6.40
N LYS A 31 -29.52 -6.35 5.83
CA LYS A 31 -29.23 -7.66 6.47
C LYS A 31 -28.00 -7.64 7.38
N TYR A 32 -27.16 -6.61 7.31
CA TYR A 32 -25.89 -6.55 8.03
C TYR A 32 -26.03 -6.75 9.54
N ASN A 33 -27.06 -6.15 10.16
CA ASN A 33 -27.25 -6.26 11.61
C ASN A 33 -27.50 -7.69 12.07
N LEU A 34 -28.09 -8.55 11.23
CA LEU A 34 -28.28 -9.97 11.54
C LEU A 34 -26.94 -10.71 11.49
N TRP A 35 -26.13 -10.46 10.46
CA TRP A 35 -24.78 -11.02 10.34
C TRP A 35 -23.87 -10.58 11.49
N LYS A 36 -23.93 -9.30 11.86
CA LYS A 36 -23.14 -8.70 12.94
C LYS A 36 -23.33 -9.40 14.29
N ILE A 37 -24.54 -9.89 14.60
CA ILE A 37 -24.82 -10.54 15.89
C ILE A 37 -23.88 -11.75 16.13
N LYS A 38 -23.54 -12.49 15.08
CA LYS A 38 -22.60 -13.64 15.13
C LYS A 38 -21.21 -13.26 15.67
N TYR A 39 -20.77 -12.02 15.43
CA TYR A 39 -19.43 -11.53 15.77
C TYR A 39 -19.42 -10.58 16.97
N LYS A 40 -20.59 -10.12 17.42
CA LYS A 40 -20.71 -9.23 18.58
C LYS A 40 -20.51 -9.95 19.91
N TYR A 41 -20.90 -11.22 19.98
CA TYR A 41 -20.68 -12.10 21.13
C TYR A 41 -19.85 -13.29 20.68
N PRO A 42 -18.55 -13.08 20.40
CA PRO A 42 -17.71 -14.17 19.95
C PRO A 42 -17.68 -15.25 21.04
N SER A 43 -18.14 -16.46 20.73
CA SER A 43 -17.96 -17.66 21.55
C SER A 43 -16.50 -18.15 21.53
N VAL A 44 -15.55 -17.22 21.41
CA VAL A 44 -14.20 -17.51 20.94
C VAL A 44 -13.34 -17.93 22.12
N ASN A 45 -13.10 -19.23 22.22
CA ASN A 45 -12.07 -19.83 23.07
C ASN A 45 -10.67 -19.83 22.41
N TYR A 46 -10.44 -19.02 21.37
CA TYR A 46 -9.20 -19.05 20.58
C TYR A 46 -8.67 -17.65 20.22
N TYR A 47 -7.46 -17.36 20.69
CA TYR A 47 -6.75 -16.10 20.44
C TYR A 47 -5.70 -16.29 19.35
N GLN A 48 -5.84 -15.56 18.25
CA GLN A 48 -4.84 -15.46 17.17
C GLN A 48 -3.63 -14.64 17.62
N ASN A 49 -2.44 -14.97 17.13
CA ASN A 49 -1.25 -14.14 17.31
C ASN A 49 -1.33 -12.93 16.37
N LEU A 50 -1.51 -11.73 16.91
CA LEU A 50 -1.68 -10.50 16.13
C LEU A 50 -0.41 -9.64 16.11
N ASN A 51 -0.09 -9.09 14.95
CA ASN A 51 0.95 -8.08 14.78
C ASN A 51 0.30 -6.71 14.63
N VAL A 52 0.35 -5.87 15.67
CA VAL A 52 -0.18 -4.51 15.61
C VAL A 52 0.92 -3.59 15.08
N THR A 53 0.75 -3.12 13.85
CA THR A 53 1.69 -2.24 13.14
C THR A 53 1.15 -0.81 13.14
N VAL A 54 1.89 0.11 13.74
CA VAL A 54 1.55 1.53 13.85
C VAL A 54 2.51 2.35 12.99
N TYR A 55 1.98 3.13 12.05
CA TYR A 55 2.76 4.12 11.30
C TYR A 55 2.80 5.47 12.04
N SER A 56 3.98 6.10 12.09
CA SER A 56 4.18 7.44 12.65
C SER A 56 5.22 8.24 11.87
N HIS A 57 4.91 9.53 11.66
CA HIS A 57 5.85 10.56 11.21
C HIS A 57 5.62 11.83 12.04
N ASN A 58 6.60 12.21 12.87
CA ASN A 58 6.55 13.42 13.72
C ASN A 58 5.28 13.58 14.57
N ASN A 59 4.77 12.46 15.09
CA ASN A 59 3.55 12.38 15.91
C ASN A 59 3.85 11.74 17.29
N GLY A 60 4.94 12.15 17.95
CA GLY A 60 5.43 11.54 19.19
C GLY A 60 4.41 11.45 20.33
N ASN A 61 3.64 12.52 20.57
CA ASN A 61 2.63 12.51 21.64
C ASN A 61 1.47 11.57 21.31
N ASP A 62 1.04 11.54 20.04
CA ASP A 62 -0.10 10.73 19.61
C ASP A 62 0.24 9.24 19.62
N VAL A 63 1.45 8.87 19.15
CA VAL A 63 1.89 7.48 19.17
C VAL A 63 2.09 6.94 20.59
N VAL A 64 2.47 7.80 21.55
CA VAL A 64 2.55 7.46 22.97
C VAL A 64 1.16 7.18 23.54
N GLU A 65 0.18 8.06 23.29
CA GLU A 65 -1.20 7.84 23.72
C GLU A 65 -1.77 6.54 23.15
N LEU A 66 -1.55 6.28 21.84
CA LEU A 66 -2.00 5.04 21.20
C LEU A 66 -1.28 3.82 21.78
N LEU A 67 0.02 3.89 22.06
CA LEU A 67 0.76 2.79 22.67
C LEU A 67 0.19 2.42 24.04
N GLU A 68 -0.16 3.40 24.88
CA GLU A 68 -0.81 3.15 26.17
C GLU A 68 -2.19 2.48 26.01
N GLN A 69 -2.98 2.90 25.01
CA GLN A 69 -4.27 2.28 24.71
C GLN A 69 -4.12 0.84 24.20
N LEU A 70 -3.09 0.58 23.39
CA LEU A 70 -2.78 -0.76 22.89
C LEU A 70 -2.30 -1.68 24.01
N LYS A 71 -1.49 -1.20 24.95
CA LYS A 71 -1.08 -1.99 26.12
C LYS A 71 -2.25 -2.40 27.03
N ARG A 72 -3.32 -1.61 27.04
CA ARG A 72 -4.51 -1.85 27.87
C ARG A 72 -5.59 -2.69 27.19
N GLN A 73 -5.34 -3.25 26.02
CA GLN A 73 -6.36 -4.04 25.31
C GLN A 73 -6.83 -5.23 26.15
N ASP A 74 -8.13 -5.52 26.08
CA ASP A 74 -8.75 -6.74 26.60
C ASP A 74 -8.39 -7.92 25.67
N TYR A 75 -7.10 -8.19 25.52
CA TYR A 75 -6.54 -9.25 24.68
C TYR A 75 -5.29 -9.82 25.37
N PRO A 76 -5.05 -11.14 25.37
CA PRO A 76 -3.88 -11.70 26.06
C PRO A 76 -2.56 -11.11 25.56
N GLN A 77 -1.74 -10.60 26.47
CA GLN A 77 -0.52 -9.84 26.16
C GLN A 77 0.55 -10.67 25.42
N ASP A 78 0.52 -11.99 25.59
CA ASP A 78 1.36 -12.95 24.88
C ASP A 78 0.89 -13.23 23.43
N LYS A 79 -0.34 -12.81 23.09
CA LYS A 79 -1.00 -13.06 21.81
C LYS A 79 -0.91 -11.89 20.84
N TYR A 80 -0.26 -10.79 21.20
CA TYR A 80 0.00 -9.73 20.24
C TYR A 80 1.34 -9.03 20.47
N LYS A 81 1.90 -8.48 19.40
CA LYS A 81 3.11 -7.66 19.43
C LYS A 81 2.81 -6.30 18.84
N ILE A 82 3.32 -5.23 19.46
CA ILE A 82 3.22 -3.87 18.95
C ILE A 82 4.51 -3.50 18.22
N ASN A 83 4.38 -3.10 16.96
CA ASN A 83 5.46 -2.63 16.09
C ASN A 83 5.16 -1.20 15.65
N ILE A 84 6.11 -0.29 15.86
CA ILE A 84 5.96 1.12 15.49
C ILE A 84 6.98 1.44 14.40
N ILE A 85 6.49 1.86 13.24
CA ILE A 85 7.30 2.34 12.13
C ILE A 85 7.45 3.85 12.29
N LEU A 86 8.69 4.28 12.52
CA LEU A 86 9.10 5.67 12.60
C LEU A 86 9.71 6.07 11.26
N ASP A 87 8.88 6.70 10.43
CA ASP A 87 9.25 7.14 9.08
C ASP A 87 9.85 8.54 9.17
N ASN A 88 11.18 8.62 9.16
CA ASN A 88 11.95 9.86 9.18
C ASN A 88 11.48 10.87 10.25
N CYS A 89 11.33 10.40 11.50
CA CYS A 89 10.91 11.23 12.62
C CYS A 89 12.10 12.02 13.20
N THR A 90 11.94 13.33 13.34
CA THR A 90 12.96 14.26 13.88
C THR A 90 12.53 14.94 15.19
N ASP A 91 11.28 14.75 15.61
CA ASP A 91 10.66 15.33 16.81
C ASP A 91 11.04 14.66 18.14
N GLY A 92 11.95 13.68 18.12
CA GLY A 92 12.32 12.91 19.31
C GLY A 92 11.39 11.75 19.66
N SER A 93 10.38 11.43 18.81
CA SER A 93 9.49 10.27 18.96
C SER A 93 10.23 8.97 19.31
N ALA A 94 11.37 8.76 18.64
CA ALA A 94 12.21 7.59 18.84
C ALA A 94 12.72 7.45 20.28
N LYS A 95 13.21 8.55 20.88
CA LYS A 95 13.74 8.58 22.24
C LYS A 95 12.62 8.39 23.27
N LEU A 96 11.48 9.05 23.06
CA LEU A 96 10.32 8.92 23.93
C LEU A 96 9.83 7.47 24.01
N LEU A 97 9.72 6.81 22.85
CA LEU A 97 9.26 5.42 22.79
C LEU A 97 10.29 4.42 23.35
N GLU A 98 11.60 4.69 23.24
CA GLU A 98 12.64 3.88 23.89
C GLU A 98 12.52 3.93 25.42
N ILE A 99 12.21 5.10 25.99
CA ILE A 99 12.03 5.27 27.44
C ILE A 99 10.77 4.54 27.92
N ILE A 100 9.68 4.63 27.17
CA ILE A 100 8.38 4.03 27.54
C ILE A 100 8.39 2.49 27.36
N GLY A 101 9.11 2.01 26.33
CA GLY A 101 9.21 0.59 26.00
C GLY A 101 7.87 -0.08 25.64
N GLY A 102 7.90 -1.40 25.48
CA GLY A 102 6.70 -2.22 25.19
C GLY A 102 6.22 -2.20 23.73
N ALA A 103 7.03 -1.67 22.82
CA ALA A 103 6.85 -1.82 21.38
C ALA A 103 8.20 -1.99 20.68
N ARG A 104 8.22 -2.72 19.57
CA ARG A 104 9.40 -2.82 18.70
C ARG A 104 9.43 -1.65 17.74
N LEU A 105 10.54 -0.92 17.72
CA LEU A 105 10.71 0.28 16.89
C LEU A 105 11.40 -0.05 15.57
N TRP A 106 10.87 0.47 14.47
CA TRP A 106 11.37 0.30 13.12
C TRP A 106 11.66 1.66 12.52
N ARG A 107 12.93 2.01 12.36
CA ARG A 107 13.35 3.33 11.88
C ARG A 107 13.63 3.31 10.39
N ILE A 108 13.04 4.26 9.68
CA ILE A 108 13.33 4.51 8.28
C ILE A 108 13.94 5.90 8.21
N ASN A 109 15.22 5.97 7.88
CA ASN A 109 15.92 7.24 7.67
C ASN A 109 16.18 7.36 6.16
N SER A 110 15.45 8.25 5.50
CA SER A 110 15.64 8.57 4.08
C SER A 110 16.86 9.47 3.90
N GLU A 111 17.62 9.27 2.82
CA GLU A 111 18.78 10.11 2.49
C GLU A 111 18.38 11.59 2.26
N ASP A 112 17.21 11.83 1.67
CA ASP A 112 16.69 13.17 1.38
C ASP A 112 16.07 13.86 2.61
N GLY A 113 16.02 13.20 3.76
CA GLY A 113 15.40 13.72 4.98
C GLY A 113 13.88 13.93 4.89
N GLU A 114 13.19 13.26 3.97
CA GLU A 114 11.74 13.30 3.77
C GLU A 114 11.11 11.92 3.99
N PRO A 115 9.93 11.81 4.64
CA PRO A 115 9.27 10.52 4.85
C PRO A 115 8.97 9.81 3.53
N ILE A 116 9.18 8.49 3.50
CA ILE A 116 8.84 7.68 2.32
C ILE A 116 7.32 7.49 2.15
N GLY A 117 6.57 7.75 3.23
CA GLY A 117 5.12 7.72 3.26
C GLY A 117 4.54 6.41 3.80
N GLN A 118 3.35 6.50 4.41
CA GLN A 118 2.67 5.41 5.13
C GLN A 118 2.72 4.06 4.40
N ASN A 119 2.24 4.01 3.17
CA ASN A 119 2.10 2.74 2.46
C ASN A 119 3.48 2.12 2.16
N ALA A 120 4.44 2.94 1.71
CA ALA A 120 5.79 2.47 1.39
C ALA A 120 6.53 2.00 2.66
N ALA A 121 6.31 2.70 3.78
CA ALA A 121 6.83 2.31 5.09
C ALA A 121 6.24 0.97 5.56
N ILE A 122 4.93 0.76 5.38
CA ILE A 122 4.27 -0.51 5.68
C ILE A 122 4.79 -1.63 4.77
N GLU A 123 4.96 -1.40 3.47
CA GLU A 123 5.56 -2.38 2.54
C GLU A 123 6.96 -2.79 3.00
N TRP A 124 7.81 -1.79 3.28
CA TRP A 124 9.18 -1.99 3.75
C TRP A 124 9.24 -2.83 5.02
N TYR A 125 8.29 -2.63 5.93
CA TYR A 125 8.17 -3.36 7.18
C TYR A 125 7.66 -4.79 6.97
N VAL A 126 6.55 -4.96 6.25
CA VAL A 126 5.92 -6.26 6.00
C VAL A 126 6.89 -7.20 5.30
N ASP A 127 7.65 -6.72 4.30
CA ASP A 127 8.66 -7.52 3.58
C ASP A 127 9.75 -8.11 4.50
N ARG A 128 10.02 -7.49 5.65
CA ARG A 128 11.02 -7.95 6.63
C ARG A 128 10.43 -8.88 7.68
N VAL A 129 9.18 -8.60 8.09
CA VAL A 129 8.55 -9.31 9.20
C VAL A 129 7.90 -10.62 8.77
N LEU A 130 7.35 -10.69 7.55
CA LEU A 130 6.80 -11.96 7.02
C LEU A 130 7.82 -13.10 7.00
N ALA A 131 9.12 -12.78 6.91
CA ALA A 131 10.18 -13.79 6.89
C ALA A 131 10.62 -14.26 8.30
N THR A 132 10.21 -13.57 9.37
CA THR A 132 10.82 -13.73 10.70
C THR A 132 9.83 -13.93 11.84
N ASP A 133 8.61 -13.42 11.75
CA ASP A 133 7.59 -13.55 12.79
C ASP A 133 6.51 -14.55 12.39
N TYR A 134 6.18 -15.48 13.29
CA TYR A 134 5.02 -16.37 13.16
C TYR A 134 3.79 -15.69 13.79
N THR A 135 2.99 -15.01 12.96
CA THR A 135 1.74 -14.38 13.36
C THR A 135 0.58 -14.88 12.51
N ASN A 136 -0.65 -14.73 12.98
CA ASN A 136 -1.84 -15.09 12.21
C ASN A 136 -2.36 -13.90 11.39
N GLY A 137 -2.13 -12.68 11.85
CA GLY A 137 -2.61 -11.49 11.14
C GLY A 137 -1.95 -10.20 11.60
N PHE A 138 -1.97 -9.22 10.70
CA PHE A 138 -1.44 -7.87 10.90
C PHE A 138 -2.60 -6.90 11.05
N VAL A 139 -2.51 -5.99 12.02
CA VAL A 139 -3.45 -4.90 12.26
C VAL A 139 -2.72 -3.59 12.01
N PHE A 140 -3.13 -2.83 11.01
CA PHE A 140 -2.49 -1.59 10.59
C PHE A 140 -3.26 -0.38 11.15
N LEU A 141 -2.53 0.49 11.85
CA LEU A 141 -3.03 1.70 12.50
C LEU A 141 -2.11 2.89 12.22
N ASN A 142 -2.62 4.10 12.42
CA ASN A 142 -1.86 5.34 12.43
C ASN A 142 -1.67 5.84 13.86
N ALA A 143 -0.53 6.50 14.13
CA ALA A 143 -0.23 7.11 15.42
C ALA A 143 -1.33 8.05 15.95
N GLU A 144 -2.04 8.74 15.05
CA GLU A 144 -3.10 9.69 15.37
C GLU A 144 -4.43 9.02 15.77
N ASN A 145 -4.57 7.72 15.53
CA ASN A 145 -5.78 6.98 15.86
C ASN A 145 -5.94 6.84 17.38
N LYS A 146 -7.18 6.91 17.86
CA LYS A 146 -7.55 6.36 19.18
C LYS A 146 -8.36 5.08 19.01
N VAL A 147 -8.20 4.15 19.95
CA VAL A 147 -8.79 2.81 19.87
C VAL A 147 -9.58 2.46 21.12
N ASP A 148 -10.64 1.66 20.96
CA ASP A 148 -11.38 1.08 22.08
C ASP A 148 -10.55 -0.03 22.77
N ILE A 149 -10.82 -0.30 24.05
CA ILE A 149 -10.13 -1.34 24.83
C ILE A 149 -10.30 -2.76 24.25
N ASN A 150 -11.36 -3.00 23.49
CA ASN A 150 -11.68 -4.30 22.90
C ASN A 150 -11.42 -4.37 21.39
N LEU A 151 -10.59 -3.47 20.83
CA LEU A 151 -10.31 -3.43 19.40
C LEU A 151 -9.75 -4.77 18.91
N LEU A 152 -8.71 -5.30 19.57
CA LEU A 152 -8.05 -6.54 19.13
C LEU A 152 -8.96 -7.76 19.21
N ASP A 153 -9.81 -7.81 20.24
CA ASP A 153 -10.83 -8.85 20.40
C ASP A 153 -11.83 -8.86 19.24
N LYS A 154 -12.31 -7.67 18.85
CA LYS A 154 -13.20 -7.48 17.70
C LYS A 154 -12.53 -7.84 16.37
N VAL A 155 -11.25 -7.51 16.22
CA VAL A 155 -10.46 -7.92 15.05
C VAL A 155 -10.34 -9.44 14.99
N ASN A 156 -9.91 -10.09 16.08
CA ASN A 156 -9.75 -11.54 16.19
C ASN A 156 -11.05 -12.29 15.85
N ALA A 157 -12.19 -11.80 16.35
CA ALA A 157 -13.50 -12.40 16.12
C ALA A 157 -13.85 -12.55 14.62
N VAL A 158 -13.45 -11.58 13.78
CA VAL A 158 -13.76 -11.54 12.34
C VAL A 158 -12.62 -12.08 11.49
N LEU A 159 -11.36 -11.81 11.87
CA LEU A 159 -10.18 -12.25 11.12
C LEU A 159 -10.06 -13.77 11.08
N LYS A 160 -10.70 -14.51 12.00
CA LYS A 160 -10.82 -15.98 11.94
C LYS A 160 -11.58 -16.50 10.73
N ASP A 161 -12.55 -15.74 10.21
CA ASP A 161 -13.44 -16.14 9.10
C ASP A 161 -13.09 -15.40 7.80
N TYR A 162 -12.49 -14.21 7.89
CA TYR A 162 -12.18 -13.36 6.74
C TYR A 162 -10.68 -13.05 6.62
N SER A 163 -10.19 -12.97 5.38
CA SER A 163 -8.78 -12.74 5.06
C SER A 163 -8.33 -11.29 5.24
N VAL A 164 -9.23 -10.35 4.99
CA VAL A 164 -9.00 -8.90 5.09
C VAL A 164 -10.22 -8.26 5.73
N VAL A 165 -10.00 -7.54 6.83
CA VAL A 165 -11.03 -6.81 7.59
C VAL A 165 -10.72 -5.33 7.51
N ILE A 166 -11.73 -4.53 7.18
CA ILE A 166 -11.67 -3.07 7.18
C ILE A 166 -12.52 -2.57 8.34
N GLY A 167 -11.96 -1.67 9.15
CA GLY A 167 -12.67 -1.06 10.26
C GLY A 167 -13.41 0.22 9.88
N HIS A 168 -14.12 0.78 10.85
CA HIS A 168 -14.79 2.06 10.75
C HIS A 168 -13.93 3.18 11.34
N ARG A 169 -13.46 4.07 10.47
CA ARG A 169 -12.86 5.34 10.89
C ARG A 169 -13.94 6.34 11.29
N VAL A 170 -14.00 6.68 12.57
CA VAL A 170 -14.91 7.67 13.13
C VAL A 170 -14.18 9.02 13.18
N PRO A 171 -14.65 10.05 12.46
CA PRO A 171 -14.02 11.37 12.49
C PRO A 171 -14.22 12.06 13.84
N LYS A 172 -13.23 12.88 14.28
CA LYS A 172 -13.39 13.75 15.44
C LYS A 172 -14.53 14.75 15.24
N GLU A 173 -15.25 15.04 16.30
CA GLU A 173 -16.31 16.06 16.32
C GLU A 173 -15.75 17.49 16.50
N GLU A 174 -14.75 17.88 15.70
CA GLU A 174 -14.15 19.22 15.76
C GLU A 174 -14.24 19.94 14.41
N GLY A 175 -14.82 21.14 14.41
CA GLY A 175 -14.97 21.99 13.23
C GLY A 175 -16.28 22.80 13.23
N ASN A 176 -16.54 23.52 12.13
CA ASN A 176 -17.81 24.22 11.94
C ASN A 176 -18.96 23.19 11.92
N ARG A 177 -20.07 23.52 12.60
CA ARG A 177 -21.29 22.70 12.70
C ARG A 177 -21.78 22.18 11.36
N LEU A 178 -21.76 23.00 10.31
CA LEU A 178 -22.20 22.60 8.96
C LEU A 178 -21.27 21.55 8.36
N THR A 179 -19.95 21.81 8.39
CA THR A 179 -18.91 20.91 7.87
C THR A 179 -18.97 19.54 8.55
N LEU A 180 -19.13 19.55 9.88
CA LEU A 180 -19.23 18.33 10.67
C LEU A 180 -20.50 17.56 10.34
N ALA A 181 -21.65 18.25 10.18
CA ALA A 181 -22.90 17.61 9.82
C ALA A 181 -22.85 16.97 8.43
N MET A 182 -22.26 17.65 7.44
CA MET A 182 -22.02 17.09 6.11
C MET A 182 -21.11 15.87 6.16
N ARG A 183 -19.98 15.97 6.88
CA ARG A 183 -19.04 14.84 7.02
C ARG A 183 -19.68 13.63 7.71
N LYS A 184 -20.46 13.86 8.77
CA LYS A 184 -21.18 12.79 9.47
C LYS A 184 -22.18 12.11 8.55
N LEU A 185 -22.96 12.86 7.77
CA LEU A 185 -23.92 12.29 6.82
C LEU A 185 -23.22 11.42 5.77
N LEU A 186 -22.09 11.89 5.25
CA LEU A 186 -21.26 11.18 4.28
C LEU A 186 -20.73 9.86 4.81
N ASP A 187 -20.02 9.92 5.93
CA ASP A 187 -19.43 8.72 6.53
C ASP A 187 -20.55 7.74 6.94
N LYS A 188 -21.71 8.24 7.36
CA LYS A 188 -22.90 7.43 7.68
C LYS A 188 -23.46 6.73 6.45
N ILE A 189 -23.72 7.43 5.34
CA ILE A 189 -24.23 6.79 4.12
C ILE A 189 -23.20 5.79 3.59
N HIS A 190 -21.93 6.17 3.56
CA HIS A 190 -20.87 5.30 3.08
C HIS A 190 -20.73 4.03 3.94
N SER A 191 -20.66 4.17 5.27
CA SER A 191 -20.52 3.02 6.16
C SER A 191 -21.79 2.17 6.25
N GLU A 192 -22.96 2.79 6.41
CA GLU A 192 -24.23 2.07 6.63
C GLU A 192 -24.77 1.41 5.35
N ILE A 193 -24.51 1.97 4.17
CA ILE A 193 -25.06 1.48 2.91
C ILE A 193 -23.97 0.84 2.07
N VAL A 194 -22.94 1.58 1.69
CA VAL A 194 -21.94 1.09 0.72
C VAL A 194 -21.08 0.00 1.33
N MET A 195 -20.46 0.25 2.48
CA MET A 195 -19.55 -0.72 3.12
C MET A 195 -20.29 -1.96 3.61
N LYS A 196 -21.39 -1.78 4.37
CA LYS A 196 -22.22 -2.89 4.85
C LYS A 196 -22.88 -3.66 3.70
N GLY A 197 -23.45 -2.96 2.71
CA GLY A 197 -24.12 -3.60 1.58
C GLY A 197 -23.17 -4.41 0.71
N ARG A 198 -22.00 -3.85 0.35
CA ARG A 198 -20.98 -4.58 -0.41
C ARG A 198 -20.41 -5.76 0.37
N SER A 199 -20.20 -5.61 1.68
CA SER A 199 -19.77 -6.71 2.56
C SER A 199 -20.74 -7.88 2.53
N MET A 200 -22.04 -7.60 2.66
CA MET A 200 -23.08 -8.63 2.68
C MET A 200 -23.35 -9.23 1.28
N ALA A 201 -23.02 -8.48 0.23
CA ALA A 201 -23.06 -8.96 -1.14
C ALA A 201 -21.79 -9.72 -1.57
N GLU A 202 -20.80 -9.88 -0.68
CA GLU A 202 -19.47 -10.45 -0.97
C GLU A 202 -18.72 -9.77 -2.12
N LEU A 203 -18.98 -8.47 -2.30
CA LEU A 203 -18.33 -7.63 -3.28
C LEU A 203 -17.06 -7.00 -2.70
N GLN A 204 -16.10 -6.70 -3.57
CA GLN A 204 -14.82 -6.12 -3.14
C GLN A 204 -15.04 -4.73 -2.51
N LEU A 205 -14.44 -4.47 -1.35
CA LEU A 205 -14.36 -3.14 -0.76
C LEU A 205 -13.01 -2.50 -1.07
N THR A 206 -13.00 -1.17 -1.16
CA THR A 206 -11.77 -0.38 -1.10
C THR A 206 -11.18 -0.49 0.29
N ILE A 207 -9.93 -0.96 0.41
CA ILE A 207 -9.20 -0.98 1.69
C ILE A 207 -8.99 0.44 2.22
N ASP A 208 -8.99 0.59 3.55
CA ASP A 208 -8.66 1.84 4.24
C ASP A 208 -7.41 1.60 5.08
N THR A 209 -6.31 2.28 4.73
CA THR A 209 -5.02 2.10 5.44
C THR A 209 -5.02 2.70 6.84
N SER A 210 -6.08 3.44 7.21
CA SER A 210 -6.25 4.00 8.55
C SER A 210 -6.65 2.93 9.57
N VAL A 211 -7.40 1.91 9.14
CA VAL A 211 -7.85 0.80 9.98
C VAL A 211 -8.14 -0.44 9.13
N MET A 212 -7.18 -1.34 9.07
CA MET A 212 -7.36 -2.62 8.40
C MET A 212 -6.59 -3.73 9.12
N ALA A 213 -7.10 -4.95 9.03
CA ALA A 213 -6.41 -6.15 9.45
C ALA A 213 -6.33 -7.15 8.30
N ILE A 214 -5.17 -7.77 8.10
CA ILE A 214 -4.90 -8.70 7.00
C ILE A 214 -4.26 -9.96 7.57
N ARG A 215 -4.76 -11.14 7.20
CA ARG A 215 -4.10 -12.40 7.57
C ARG A 215 -2.69 -12.49 7.01
N GLN A 216 -1.79 -13.11 7.76
CA GLN A 216 -0.42 -13.31 7.32
C GLN A 216 -0.36 -14.09 5.98
N GLU A 217 -1.13 -15.17 5.84
CA GLU A 217 -1.22 -15.96 4.59
C GLU A 217 -1.60 -15.12 3.36
N THR A 218 -2.48 -14.13 3.55
CA THR A 218 -2.89 -13.20 2.48
C THR A 218 -1.73 -12.31 2.05
N LEU A 219 -0.96 -11.80 3.01
CA LEU A 219 0.23 -10.99 2.75
C LEU A 219 1.35 -11.82 2.12
N GLU A 220 1.51 -13.10 2.49
CA GLU A 220 2.47 -14.00 1.85
C GLU A 220 2.11 -14.27 0.38
N LYS A 221 0.81 -14.45 0.09
CA LYS A 221 0.31 -14.74 -1.26
C LYS A 221 0.38 -13.53 -2.20
N ILE A 222 -0.05 -12.35 -1.73
CA ILE A 222 -0.25 -11.17 -2.59
C ILE A 222 0.85 -10.11 -2.40
N ARG A 223 1.54 -10.13 -1.25
CA ARG A 223 2.45 -9.09 -0.76
C ARG A 223 1.76 -7.74 -0.58
N PHE A 224 2.39 -6.84 0.17
CA PHE A 224 1.90 -5.46 0.36
C PHE A 224 2.59 -4.52 -0.61
N ILE A 225 2.31 -4.65 -1.91
CA ILE A 225 3.06 -3.93 -2.96
C ILE A 225 2.49 -2.53 -3.15
N THR A 226 3.33 -1.51 -2.98
CA THR A 226 2.96 -0.12 -3.27
C THR A 226 3.49 0.34 -4.63
N VAL A 227 2.77 1.26 -5.24
CA VAL A 227 3.16 1.89 -6.51
C VAL A 227 3.15 3.40 -6.31
N GLU A 228 4.32 4.01 -6.49
CA GLU A 228 4.49 5.45 -6.38
C GLU A 228 3.53 6.21 -7.32
N ASN A 229 3.04 7.36 -6.84
CA ASN A 229 2.14 8.26 -7.59
C ASN A 229 0.76 7.68 -7.95
N GLN A 230 0.37 6.56 -7.34
CA GLN A 230 -0.93 5.93 -7.52
C GLN A 230 -1.65 5.76 -6.18
N SER A 231 -2.97 5.65 -6.21
CA SER A 231 -3.73 5.38 -5.00
C SER A 231 -3.67 3.89 -4.67
N PHE A 232 -2.74 3.58 -3.79
CA PHE A 232 -2.51 2.25 -3.23
C PHE A 232 -3.82 1.54 -2.89
N GLU A 233 -4.74 2.19 -2.16
CA GLU A 233 -5.98 1.58 -1.69
C GLU A 233 -6.80 0.93 -2.82
N TYR A 234 -7.03 1.65 -3.93
CA TYR A 234 -7.82 1.11 -5.04
C TYR A 234 -7.10 -0.02 -5.77
N LEU A 235 -5.79 0.11 -5.97
CA LEU A 235 -5.00 -0.89 -6.69
C LEU A 235 -4.81 -2.16 -5.89
N TYR A 236 -4.57 -2.02 -4.59
CA TYR A 236 -4.49 -3.15 -3.69
C TYR A 236 -5.83 -3.88 -3.62
N SER A 237 -6.94 -3.14 -3.52
CA SER A 237 -8.29 -3.73 -3.57
C SER A 237 -8.58 -4.46 -4.88
N MET A 238 -8.12 -3.91 -6.02
CA MET A 238 -8.18 -4.60 -7.31
C MET A 238 -7.35 -5.88 -7.31
N LEU A 239 -6.17 -5.86 -6.70
CA LEU A 239 -5.29 -7.02 -6.62
C LEU A 239 -5.88 -8.13 -5.74
N LEU A 240 -6.50 -7.76 -4.62
CA LEU A 240 -7.28 -8.67 -3.77
C LEU A 240 -8.43 -9.30 -4.55
N ALA A 241 -9.25 -8.49 -5.23
CA ALA A 241 -10.37 -8.96 -6.03
C ALA A 241 -9.94 -9.91 -7.16
N LYS A 242 -8.83 -9.58 -7.84
CA LYS A 242 -8.25 -10.43 -8.89
C LYS A 242 -7.78 -11.78 -8.36
N SER A 243 -7.33 -11.82 -7.11
CA SER A 243 -6.87 -13.03 -6.42
C SER A 243 -7.98 -13.79 -5.70
N ASP A 244 -9.24 -13.36 -5.91
CA ASP A 244 -10.46 -13.85 -5.28
C ASP A 244 -10.44 -13.82 -3.74
N ILE A 245 -9.76 -12.82 -3.17
CA ILE A 245 -9.73 -12.58 -1.74
C ILE A 245 -10.75 -11.50 -1.41
N SER A 246 -11.80 -11.86 -0.69
CA SER A 246 -12.83 -10.92 -0.25
C SER A 246 -12.33 -10.06 0.92
N THR A 247 -12.74 -8.80 0.89
CA THR A 247 -12.61 -7.86 2.00
C THR A 247 -13.95 -7.73 2.70
N ILE A 248 -13.95 -7.64 4.03
CA ILE A 248 -15.17 -7.43 4.83
C ILE A 248 -15.06 -6.15 5.64
N PHE A 249 -16.15 -5.39 5.75
CA PHE A 249 -16.25 -4.26 6.66
C PHE A 249 -16.90 -4.67 7.98
N TYR A 250 -16.22 -4.39 9.08
CA TYR A 250 -16.75 -4.62 10.42
C TYR A 250 -16.84 -3.33 11.22
N ASP A 251 -18.07 -2.85 11.44
CA ASP A 251 -18.36 -1.53 12.00
C ASP A 251 -18.01 -1.40 13.50
N GLU A 252 -17.76 -2.51 14.20
CA GLU A 252 -17.29 -2.51 15.59
C GLU A 252 -15.79 -2.32 15.73
N VAL A 253 -14.99 -2.66 14.72
CA VAL A 253 -13.56 -2.35 14.67
C VAL A 253 -13.43 -0.87 14.35
N LYS A 254 -13.36 -0.04 15.39
CA LYS A 254 -13.41 1.41 15.28
C LYS A 254 -12.05 2.03 15.60
N VAL A 255 -11.71 3.06 14.83
CA VAL A 255 -10.65 3.99 15.18
C VAL A 255 -11.20 5.41 15.17
N TYR A 256 -10.80 6.22 16.13
CA TYR A 256 -11.19 7.63 16.19
C TYR A 256 -10.04 8.48 15.68
N ASP A 257 -10.30 9.21 14.60
CA ASP A 257 -9.33 10.10 13.97
C ASP A 257 -9.24 11.42 14.75
N LYS A 258 -8.03 11.96 14.93
CA LYS A 258 -7.81 13.27 15.59
C LYS A 258 -7.95 14.47 14.64
N ASN A 259 -7.89 14.24 13.32
CA ASN A 259 -7.79 15.34 12.36
C ASN A 259 -9.06 16.20 12.29
N LYS A 260 -8.86 17.51 12.33
CA LYS A 260 -9.93 18.49 12.15
C LYS A 260 -10.41 18.48 10.70
N THR A 261 -11.73 18.42 10.52
CA THR A 261 -12.32 18.43 9.19
C THR A 261 -12.63 19.87 8.76
N THR A 262 -11.99 20.33 7.69
CA THR A 262 -12.29 21.62 7.03
C THR A 262 -13.11 21.41 5.75
N LEU A 263 -13.87 22.43 5.32
CA LEU A 263 -14.62 22.35 4.05
C LEU A 263 -13.68 22.14 2.86
N SER A 264 -12.57 22.87 2.81
CA SER A 264 -11.54 22.69 1.78
C SER A 264 -10.93 21.29 1.81
N GLY A 265 -10.71 20.74 3.01
CA GLY A 265 -10.26 19.36 3.22
C GLY A 265 -11.25 18.32 2.68
N LEU A 266 -12.55 18.49 2.95
CA LEU A 266 -13.61 17.64 2.38
C LEU A 266 -13.60 17.70 0.85
N PHE A 267 -13.55 18.90 0.29
CA PHE A 267 -13.52 19.08 -1.15
C PHE A 267 -12.31 18.45 -1.82
N LYS A 268 -11.12 18.61 -1.22
CA LYS A 268 -9.90 17.95 -1.69
C LYS A 268 -10.02 16.42 -1.61
N LYS A 269 -10.63 15.88 -0.56
CA LYS A 269 -10.91 14.44 -0.42
C LYS A 269 -11.76 13.94 -1.60
N TYR A 270 -12.86 14.62 -1.92
CA TYR A 270 -13.74 14.22 -3.04
C TYR A 270 -13.08 14.29 -4.40
N TYR A 271 -12.37 15.39 -4.68
CA TYR A 271 -11.62 15.53 -5.92
C TYR A 271 -10.63 14.37 -6.09
N ASN A 272 -9.91 14.03 -5.01
CA ASN A 272 -9.00 12.90 -5.02
C ASN A 272 -9.73 11.57 -5.26
N ILE A 273 -10.86 11.31 -4.60
CA ILE A 273 -11.67 10.10 -4.84
C ILE A 273 -12.02 9.97 -6.34
N VAL A 274 -12.63 10.99 -6.95
CA VAL A 274 -13.01 10.94 -8.37
C VAL A 274 -11.79 10.77 -9.27
N LYS A 275 -10.73 11.55 -9.03
CA LYS A 275 -9.47 11.47 -9.80
C LYS A 275 -8.87 10.07 -9.75
N TYR A 276 -8.81 9.46 -8.56
CA TYR A 276 -8.14 8.18 -8.35
C TYR A 276 -9.03 6.99 -8.77
N ASN A 277 -10.35 7.09 -8.63
CA ASN A 277 -11.31 6.15 -9.19
C ASN A 277 -11.17 6.05 -10.71
N CYS A 278 -11.22 7.19 -11.42
CA CYS A 278 -11.09 7.21 -12.88
C CYS A 278 -9.73 6.65 -13.33
N LYS A 279 -8.64 7.05 -12.67
CA LYS A 279 -7.30 6.51 -12.97
C LYS A 279 -7.23 4.99 -12.77
N SER A 280 -7.75 4.50 -11.66
CA SER A 280 -7.72 3.06 -11.32
C SER A 280 -8.63 2.26 -12.25
N PHE A 281 -9.78 2.80 -12.64
CA PHE A 281 -10.66 2.20 -13.64
C PHE A 281 -9.96 2.03 -15.00
N VAL A 282 -9.33 3.09 -15.52
CA VAL A 282 -8.59 3.03 -16.80
C VAL A 282 -7.49 1.98 -16.76
N GLN A 283 -6.82 1.82 -15.62
CA GLN A 283 -5.84 0.75 -15.43
C GLN A 283 -6.49 -0.63 -15.39
N GLY A 284 -7.61 -0.75 -14.68
CA GLY A 284 -8.41 -1.98 -14.60
C GLY A 284 -8.94 -2.44 -15.95
N MET A 285 -9.34 -1.50 -16.82
CA MET A 285 -9.84 -1.80 -18.17
C MET A 285 -8.88 -2.68 -18.99
N LYS A 286 -7.57 -2.49 -18.83
CA LYS A 286 -6.54 -3.32 -19.50
C LYS A 286 -6.64 -4.81 -19.12
N TYR A 287 -7.27 -5.12 -18.00
CA TYR A 287 -7.41 -6.47 -17.46
C TYR A 287 -8.86 -7.00 -17.50
N ILE A 288 -9.87 -6.13 -17.59
CA ILE A 288 -11.30 -6.51 -17.67
C ILE A 288 -11.58 -7.40 -18.89
N CYS A 289 -11.01 -7.08 -20.06
CA CYS A 289 -11.25 -7.83 -21.29
C CYS A 289 -10.47 -9.16 -21.39
N ARG A 290 -9.63 -9.49 -20.40
CA ARG A 290 -8.92 -10.78 -20.37
C ARG A 290 -9.80 -11.85 -19.70
N SER A 291 -9.98 -12.98 -20.40
CA SER A 291 -10.88 -14.09 -20.00
C SER A 291 -10.65 -14.60 -18.56
N ALA A 292 -9.42 -14.52 -18.05
CA ALA A 292 -9.04 -14.97 -16.70
C ALA A 292 -9.34 -13.99 -15.55
N SER A 293 -10.10 -12.91 -15.75
CA SER A 293 -10.43 -11.94 -14.69
C SER A 293 -11.68 -12.35 -13.90
N SER A 294 -11.58 -12.37 -12.56
CA SER A 294 -12.68 -12.73 -11.65
C SER A 294 -13.87 -11.78 -11.79
N VAL A 295 -15.08 -12.28 -11.52
CA VAL A 295 -16.32 -11.47 -11.54
C VAL A 295 -16.22 -10.33 -10.52
N LYS A 296 -15.68 -10.59 -9.33
CA LYS A 296 -15.42 -9.58 -8.29
C LYS A 296 -14.50 -8.47 -8.78
N PHE A 297 -13.45 -8.79 -9.54
CA PHE A 297 -12.56 -7.79 -10.12
C PHE A 297 -13.29 -6.90 -11.13
N LYS A 298 -14.08 -7.50 -12.04
CA LYS A 298 -14.84 -6.75 -13.04
C LYS A 298 -15.86 -5.83 -12.39
N GLU A 299 -16.64 -6.35 -11.43
CA GLU A 299 -17.62 -5.56 -10.68
C GLU A 299 -16.93 -4.41 -9.95
N TYR A 300 -15.85 -4.66 -9.22
CA TYR A 300 -15.14 -3.61 -8.49
C TYR A 300 -14.63 -2.53 -9.43
N ALA A 301 -14.00 -2.91 -10.54
CA ALA A 301 -13.49 -1.95 -11.51
C ALA A 301 -14.62 -1.06 -12.04
N PHE A 302 -15.75 -1.62 -12.46
CA PHE A 302 -16.90 -0.83 -12.90
C PHE A 302 -17.49 0.03 -11.79
N SER A 303 -17.50 -0.45 -10.54
CA SER A 303 -18.03 0.31 -9.39
C SER A 303 -17.27 1.62 -9.12
N LEU A 304 -16.00 1.72 -9.54
CA LEU A 304 -15.20 2.94 -9.37
C LEU A 304 -15.75 4.11 -10.19
N VAL A 305 -16.44 3.84 -11.31
CA VAL A 305 -16.97 4.86 -12.23
C VAL A 305 -18.49 4.94 -12.23
N TYR A 306 -19.15 4.32 -11.25
CA TYR A 306 -20.59 4.47 -11.09
C TYR A 306 -20.97 5.92 -10.82
N PRO A 307 -22.07 6.41 -11.44
CA PRO A 307 -22.50 7.79 -11.31
C PRO A 307 -22.93 8.06 -9.87
N ASN A 308 -22.56 9.22 -9.33
CA ASN A 308 -23.12 9.68 -8.07
C ASN A 308 -24.62 10.02 -8.23
N ASP A 309 -25.33 10.17 -7.11
CA ASP A 309 -26.79 10.36 -7.15
C ASP A 309 -27.19 11.64 -7.90
N LEU A 310 -26.35 12.68 -7.89
CA LEU A 310 -26.64 13.91 -8.65
C LEU A 310 -26.52 13.72 -10.15
N MET A 311 -25.48 13.03 -10.61
CA MET A 311 -25.33 12.66 -12.01
C MET A 311 -26.49 11.77 -12.44
N LEU A 312 -26.96 10.88 -11.57
CA LEU A 312 -28.14 10.06 -11.84
C LEU A 312 -29.41 10.89 -12.02
N ILE A 313 -29.65 11.86 -11.14
CA ILE A 313 -30.78 12.81 -11.26
C ILE A 313 -30.71 13.58 -12.59
N VAL A 314 -29.52 14.06 -12.97
CA VAL A 314 -29.32 14.79 -14.23
C VAL A 314 -29.60 13.88 -15.43
N LEU A 315 -29.07 12.66 -15.45
CA LEU A 315 -29.29 11.70 -16.54
C LEU A 315 -30.77 11.29 -16.67
N LEU A 316 -31.46 11.09 -15.55
CA LEU A 316 -32.90 10.84 -15.52
C LEU A 316 -33.69 12.05 -16.05
N GLY A 317 -33.33 13.27 -15.64
CA GLY A 317 -33.94 14.50 -16.13
C GLY A 317 -33.78 14.68 -17.65
N ILE A 318 -32.59 14.38 -18.18
CA ILE A 318 -32.33 14.38 -19.63
C ILE A 318 -33.24 13.35 -20.34
N LEU A 319 -33.36 12.14 -19.81
CA LEU A 319 -34.24 11.11 -20.41
C LEU A 319 -35.71 11.53 -20.39
N VAL A 320 -36.20 12.10 -19.28
CA VAL A 320 -37.58 12.59 -19.18
C VAL A 320 -37.81 13.70 -20.20
N TYR A 321 -36.90 14.66 -20.31
CA TYR A 321 -36.97 15.73 -21.30
C TYR A 321 -36.99 15.19 -22.74
N CYS A 322 -36.06 14.28 -23.07
CA CYS A 322 -36.00 13.67 -24.40
C CYS A 322 -37.28 12.86 -24.73
N SER A 323 -37.94 12.26 -23.75
CA SER A 323 -39.18 11.51 -23.96
C SER A 323 -40.40 12.36 -24.32
N GLY A 324 -40.32 13.69 -24.14
CA GLY A 324 -41.34 14.63 -24.59
C GLY A 324 -41.20 15.06 -26.05
N ILE A 325 -40.12 14.66 -26.73
CA ILE A 325 -39.87 15.01 -28.14
C ILE A 325 -40.73 14.09 -29.03
N PRO A 326 -41.46 14.63 -30.04
CA PRO A 326 -42.17 13.82 -31.02
C PRO A 326 -41.24 12.80 -31.72
N ASP A 327 -41.76 11.62 -32.04
CA ASP A 327 -41.02 10.51 -32.70
C ASP A 327 -39.83 9.93 -31.91
N PHE A 328 -39.79 10.17 -30.59
CA PHE A 328 -38.83 9.52 -29.69
C PHE A 328 -39.16 8.03 -29.53
N ALA A 329 -38.17 7.16 -29.72
CA ALA A 329 -38.40 5.71 -29.76
C ALA A 329 -38.88 5.09 -28.44
N MET A 330 -38.65 5.76 -27.32
CA MET A 330 -38.98 5.25 -25.98
C MET A 330 -40.25 5.89 -25.46
N SER A 331 -41.18 5.07 -24.97
CA SER A 331 -42.38 5.57 -24.28
C SER A 331 -41.97 6.37 -23.04
N TYR A 332 -42.59 7.55 -22.85
CA TYR A 332 -42.41 8.38 -21.66
C TYR A 332 -42.57 7.58 -20.35
N LYS A 333 -43.40 6.53 -20.35
CA LYS A 333 -43.63 5.65 -19.21
C LYS A 333 -42.33 5.08 -18.61
N ILE A 334 -41.31 4.80 -19.43
CA ILE A 334 -40.06 4.19 -18.95
C ILE A 334 -39.23 5.20 -18.12
N PRO A 335 -38.85 6.39 -18.63
CA PRO A 335 -38.19 7.41 -17.82
C PRO A 335 -38.95 7.78 -16.55
N TYR A 336 -40.29 7.91 -16.61
CA TYR A 336 -41.10 8.17 -15.41
C TYR A 336 -41.02 7.02 -14.41
N PHE A 337 -41.11 5.76 -14.85
CA PHE A 337 -40.95 4.59 -13.99
C PHE A 337 -39.57 4.54 -13.33
N LEU A 338 -38.49 4.77 -14.09
CA LEU A 338 -37.12 4.82 -13.55
C LEU A 338 -36.96 5.94 -12.51
N THR A 339 -37.60 7.09 -12.74
CA THR A 339 -37.58 8.23 -11.80
C THR A 339 -38.30 7.89 -10.49
N ILE A 340 -39.47 7.25 -10.57
CA ILE A 340 -40.21 6.76 -9.39
C ILE A 340 -39.37 5.71 -8.64
N ALA A 341 -38.79 4.74 -9.36
CA ALA A 341 -37.93 3.72 -8.77
C ALA A 341 -36.71 4.33 -8.07
N PHE A 342 -36.08 5.36 -8.66
CA PHE A 342 -35.00 6.10 -8.03
C PHE A 342 -35.44 6.76 -6.72
N VAL A 343 -36.58 7.47 -6.71
CA VAL A 343 -37.10 8.12 -5.50
C VAL A 343 -37.39 7.09 -4.41
N LEU A 344 -38.04 5.97 -4.75
CA LEU A 344 -38.30 4.89 -3.80
C LEU A 344 -37.01 4.27 -3.25
N THR A 345 -35.99 4.12 -4.10
CA THR A 345 -34.67 3.61 -3.68
C THR A 345 -33.98 4.58 -2.74
N ALA A 346 -34.04 5.89 -3.01
CA ALA A 346 -33.50 6.92 -2.14
C ALA A 346 -34.20 6.94 -0.77
N VAL A 347 -35.53 6.78 -0.74
CA VAL A 347 -36.29 6.64 0.52
C VAL A 347 -35.85 5.38 1.26
N TYR A 348 -35.72 4.24 0.58
CA TYR A 348 -35.26 3.00 1.20
C TYR A 348 -33.86 3.14 1.80
N LEU A 349 -32.94 3.78 1.08
CA LEU A 349 -31.59 4.09 1.56
C LEU A 349 -31.64 4.93 2.84
N ILE A 350 -32.41 6.02 2.86
CA ILE A 350 -32.56 6.91 4.02
C ILE A 350 -33.06 6.14 5.25
N LEU A 351 -34.01 5.23 5.06
CA LEU A 351 -34.56 4.39 6.13
C LEU A 351 -33.50 3.41 6.67
N VAL A 352 -32.78 2.70 5.79
CA VAL A 352 -31.74 1.74 6.19
C VAL A 352 -30.55 2.43 6.87
N ALA A 353 -30.11 3.58 6.33
CA ALA A 353 -29.03 4.39 6.90
C ALA A 353 -29.45 5.15 8.17
N ARG A 354 -30.74 5.14 8.54
CA ARG A 354 -31.30 5.85 9.70
C ARG A 354 -30.91 7.33 9.72
N VAL A 355 -31.04 7.97 8.55
CA VAL A 355 -30.75 9.40 8.37
C VAL A 355 -31.87 10.20 9.03
N LYS A 356 -31.51 11.18 9.87
CA LYS A 356 -32.51 12.02 10.56
C LYS A 356 -33.06 13.06 9.60
N PHE A 357 -34.32 13.48 9.78
CA PHE A 357 -34.96 14.49 8.91
C PHE A 357 -34.12 15.78 8.74
N LYS A 358 -33.50 16.28 9.82
CA LYS A 358 -32.61 17.46 9.78
C LYS A 358 -31.34 17.23 8.94
N GLU A 359 -30.86 15.99 8.85
CA GLU A 359 -29.70 15.61 8.05
C GLU A 359 -30.06 15.55 6.55
N ILE A 360 -31.30 15.17 6.20
CA ILE A 360 -31.78 15.11 4.80
C ILE A 360 -31.66 16.47 4.10
N LEU A 361 -31.88 17.57 4.82
CA LEU A 361 -31.76 18.93 4.28
C LEU A 361 -30.32 19.28 3.81
N LEU A 362 -29.31 18.54 4.28
CA LEU A 362 -27.91 18.73 3.89
C LEU A 362 -27.52 17.90 2.66
N TYR A 363 -28.34 16.92 2.29
CA TYR A 363 -28.05 16.00 1.20
C TYR A 363 -27.92 16.69 -0.17
N PRO A 364 -28.75 17.69 -0.56
CA PRO A 364 -28.55 18.43 -1.81
C PRO A 364 -27.23 19.20 -1.86
N LEU A 365 -26.81 19.80 -0.73
CA LEU A 365 -25.54 20.53 -0.63
C LEU A 365 -24.35 19.59 -0.79
N GLN A 366 -24.46 18.37 -0.24
CA GLN A 366 -23.47 17.30 -0.41
C GLN A 366 -23.36 16.87 -1.87
N LEU A 367 -24.49 16.56 -2.51
CA LEU A 367 -24.55 16.18 -3.92
C LEU A 367 -23.94 17.24 -4.85
N PHE A 368 -24.19 18.52 -4.56
CA PHE A 368 -23.64 19.64 -5.32
C PHE A 368 -22.10 19.71 -5.24
N GLY A 369 -21.53 19.47 -4.04
CA GLY A 369 -20.08 19.38 -3.85
C GLY A 369 -19.46 18.27 -4.70
N GLU A 370 -20.05 17.08 -4.69
CA GLU A 370 -19.52 15.91 -5.40
C GLU A 370 -19.49 16.07 -6.93
N LEU A 371 -20.43 16.82 -7.52
CA LEU A 371 -20.49 17.05 -8.97
C LEU A 371 -19.60 18.20 -9.46
N ILE A 372 -19.53 19.31 -8.73
CA ILE A 372 -18.92 20.54 -9.26
C ILE A 372 -17.41 20.56 -9.05
N LEU A 373 -16.88 19.92 -8.02
CA LEU A 373 -15.45 19.98 -7.70
C LEU A 373 -14.53 19.31 -8.74
N PRO A 374 -14.90 18.17 -9.35
CA PRO A 374 -14.12 17.59 -10.45
C PRO A 374 -14.11 18.50 -11.69
N LEU A 375 -15.22 19.20 -11.94
CA LEU A 375 -15.38 20.13 -13.08
C LEU A 375 -14.68 21.48 -12.82
N GLY A 376 -14.68 21.95 -11.58
CA GLY A 376 -14.14 23.24 -11.15
C GLY A 376 -12.65 23.29 -10.85
N ALA A 377 -11.95 22.16 -10.80
CA ALA A 377 -10.48 22.18 -10.65
C ALA A 377 -9.74 22.81 -11.86
N LYS A 378 -10.42 22.99 -13.01
CA LYS A 378 -9.93 23.79 -14.15
C LYS A 378 -10.55 25.19 -14.27
N VAL A 379 -11.63 25.48 -13.55
CA VAL A 379 -12.36 26.75 -13.64
C VAL A 379 -12.38 27.39 -12.26
N GLN A 380 -11.60 28.46 -12.07
CA GLN A 380 -11.56 29.21 -10.82
C GLN A 380 -12.96 29.74 -10.46
N PHE A 381 -13.68 29.06 -9.57
CA PHE A 381 -15.04 29.41 -9.16
C PHE A 381 -15.12 30.59 -8.17
N LYS A 382 -14.20 31.56 -8.23
CA LYS A 382 -14.24 32.78 -7.41
C LYS A 382 -15.61 33.51 -7.44
N PRO A 383 -16.31 33.67 -8.59
CA PRO A 383 -17.52 34.50 -8.64
C PRO A 383 -18.80 33.83 -8.12
N LEU A 384 -18.82 32.51 -7.87
CA LEU A 384 -20.01 31.82 -7.34
C LEU A 384 -20.04 31.84 -5.80
N PHE A 385 -18.88 31.77 -5.15
CA PHE A 385 -18.74 31.77 -3.70
C PHE A 385 -18.95 33.16 -3.08
N ASP A 386 -18.66 34.24 -3.81
CA ASP A 386 -18.88 35.63 -3.35
C ASP A 386 -20.36 35.99 -3.14
N LYS A 387 -21.31 35.21 -3.69
CA LYS A 387 -22.75 35.47 -3.61
C LYS A 387 -23.47 34.76 -2.47
N VAL A 388 -22.78 33.90 -1.71
CA VAL A 388 -23.36 33.17 -0.56
C VAL A 388 -22.72 33.69 0.73
N PRO A 389 -23.42 34.50 1.55
CA PRO A 389 -22.85 35.15 2.74
C PRO A 389 -22.23 34.18 3.75
N ALA A 390 -22.72 32.94 3.80
CA ALA A 390 -22.23 31.89 4.72
C ALA A 390 -20.88 31.26 4.31
N LEU A 391 -20.36 31.56 3.11
CA LEU A 391 -19.13 30.95 2.57
C LEU A 391 -17.98 31.95 2.40
N ARG A 392 -18.15 33.20 2.84
CA ARG A 392 -17.19 34.30 2.69
C ARG A 392 -15.90 34.14 3.51
N ASP A 393 -15.94 33.33 4.57
CA ASP A 393 -14.81 33.17 5.51
C ASP A 393 -13.79 32.09 5.10
N ILE A 394 -13.91 31.50 3.91
CA ILE A 394 -12.99 30.46 3.45
C ILE A 394 -11.87 31.08 2.61
N ASN A 395 -10.78 31.47 3.27
CA ASN A 395 -9.60 32.03 2.61
C ASN A 395 -8.78 30.94 1.88
N PHE A 396 -8.64 31.05 0.56
CA PHE A 396 -8.03 30.06 -0.35
C PHE A 396 -6.62 30.47 -0.85
N GLU A 397 -5.80 31.13 -0.03
CA GLU A 397 -4.43 31.50 -0.45
C GLU A 397 -3.39 30.36 -0.41
N MET A 398 -3.74 29.16 0.06
CA MET A 398 -2.78 28.05 0.21
C MET A 398 -2.65 27.08 -0.99
N ILE A 399 -3.06 27.48 -2.20
CA ILE A 399 -2.99 26.62 -3.41
C ILE A 399 -1.94 27.10 -4.44
N LYS A 400 -1.30 28.25 -4.24
CA LYS A 400 -0.31 28.81 -5.19
C LYS A 400 1.14 28.35 -5.02
N LYS A 401 1.47 27.50 -4.05
CA LYS A 401 2.86 27.02 -3.85
C LYS A 401 2.94 25.50 -3.85
N MET A 402 3.03 24.92 -5.05
CA MET A 402 3.60 23.58 -5.27
C MET A 402 4.51 23.65 -6.50
N PRO A 403 5.82 23.37 -6.39
CA PRO A 403 6.71 23.40 -7.54
C PRO A 403 6.47 22.17 -8.43
N VAL A 404 6.27 22.42 -9.73
CA VAL A 404 6.22 21.39 -10.78
C VAL A 404 7.60 21.29 -11.41
N LYS A 405 8.33 20.20 -11.15
CA LYS A 405 9.46 19.75 -11.98
C LYS A 405 9.55 18.23 -11.96
N ILE A 406 8.83 17.56 -12.88
CA ILE A 406 9.07 16.14 -13.20
C ILE A 406 8.78 15.91 -14.68
N VAL A 407 9.79 16.09 -15.55
CA VAL A 407 9.82 15.48 -16.90
C VAL A 407 11.21 14.92 -17.27
N SER A 408 12.31 15.27 -16.58
CA SER A 408 13.65 14.77 -16.95
C SER A 408 14.17 13.53 -16.18
N ARG A 409 13.44 12.98 -15.19
CA ARG A 409 13.88 11.78 -14.44
C ARG A 409 13.24 10.45 -14.90
N ILE A 410 12.22 10.50 -15.76
CA ILE A 410 11.40 9.32 -16.11
C ILE A 410 12.08 8.44 -17.18
N SER A 411 12.93 9.01 -18.04
CA SER A 411 13.68 8.23 -19.04
C SER A 411 14.82 7.39 -18.45
N GLY A 412 15.34 7.73 -17.25
CA GLY A 412 16.44 7.02 -16.61
C GLY A 412 16.05 5.82 -15.74
N PHE A 413 14.76 5.62 -15.45
CA PHE A 413 14.29 4.59 -14.51
C PHE A 413 13.90 3.28 -15.21
N MET A 414 13.36 3.37 -16.44
CA MET A 414 12.90 2.20 -17.22
C MET A 414 14.06 1.32 -17.73
N ASN A 415 15.29 1.83 -17.75
CA ASN A 415 16.49 1.08 -18.18
C ASN A 415 17.22 0.33 -17.04
N ARG A 416 16.82 0.46 -15.77
CA ARG A 416 17.60 -0.09 -14.63
C ARG A 416 17.36 -1.57 -14.30
N ASN A 417 16.28 -2.15 -14.82
CA ASN A 417 15.84 -3.51 -14.48
C ASN A 417 15.98 -4.52 -15.65
N LYS A 418 16.59 -4.11 -16.76
CA LYS A 418 16.94 -5.04 -17.84
C LYS A 418 18.25 -5.74 -17.45
N GLU A 419 18.25 -7.07 -17.45
CA GLU A 419 19.48 -7.84 -17.26
C GLU A 419 20.43 -7.54 -18.43
N PRO A 420 21.68 -7.13 -18.18
CA PRO A 420 22.67 -6.92 -19.23
C PRO A 420 23.16 -8.26 -19.78
N GLU A 421 23.57 -8.27 -21.05
CA GLU A 421 24.14 -9.46 -21.71
C GLU A 421 25.53 -9.80 -21.16
N ASP A 422 26.29 -8.82 -20.66
CA ASP A 422 27.66 -8.96 -20.14
C ASP A 422 27.74 -9.28 -18.63
N ALA A 423 26.78 -10.04 -18.09
CA ALA A 423 26.73 -10.38 -16.67
C ALA A 423 27.16 -11.83 -16.40
N TYR A 424 27.99 -12.04 -15.37
CA TYR A 424 28.49 -13.35 -14.95
C TYR A 424 27.47 -14.10 -14.09
N ASP A 425 27.29 -15.39 -14.35
CA ASP A 425 26.45 -16.25 -13.51
C ASP A 425 27.17 -16.65 -12.21
N VAL A 426 26.55 -16.34 -11.07
CA VAL A 426 27.05 -16.67 -9.74
C VAL A 426 25.93 -17.26 -8.87
N TYR A 427 26.29 -18.00 -7.82
CA TYR A 427 25.31 -18.70 -6.98
C TYR A 427 25.36 -18.24 -5.52
N LEU A 428 24.24 -18.38 -4.82
CA LEU A 428 24.14 -18.15 -3.37
C LEU A 428 24.21 -19.46 -2.58
N THR A 429 24.41 -19.35 -1.26
CA THR A 429 24.39 -20.49 -0.32
C THR A 429 23.14 -21.34 -0.40
N ASN A 430 21.97 -20.74 -0.66
CA ASN A 430 20.69 -21.44 -0.83
C ASN A 430 20.50 -22.09 -2.23
N GLY A 431 21.51 -22.07 -3.09
CA GLY A 431 21.45 -22.63 -4.45
C GLY A 431 20.80 -21.72 -5.50
N SER A 432 20.37 -20.50 -5.13
CA SER A 432 19.79 -19.57 -6.11
C SER A 432 20.83 -19.03 -7.08
N ARG A 433 20.45 -18.93 -8.36
CA ARG A 433 21.25 -18.29 -9.42
C ARG A 433 21.07 -16.78 -9.40
N CYS A 434 22.17 -16.06 -9.51
CA CYS A 434 22.27 -14.61 -9.60
C CYS A 434 23.13 -14.21 -10.79
N LYS A 435 22.96 -12.98 -11.26
CA LYS A 435 23.86 -12.37 -12.25
C LYS A 435 24.68 -11.27 -11.61
N LEU A 436 25.99 -11.25 -11.82
CA LEU A 436 26.92 -10.25 -11.33
C LEU A 436 27.55 -9.53 -12.53
N GLN A 437 27.43 -8.21 -12.59
CA GLN A 437 28.13 -7.38 -13.56
C GLN A 437 29.09 -6.45 -12.84
N ILE A 438 30.28 -6.28 -13.41
CA ILE A 438 31.26 -5.31 -12.96
C ILE A 438 31.28 -4.20 -14.00
N ILE A 439 31.15 -2.96 -13.53
CA ILE A 439 31.12 -1.78 -14.39
C ILE A 439 32.29 -0.89 -13.97
N GLU A 440 33.16 -0.58 -14.91
CA GLU A 440 34.28 0.34 -14.73
C GLU A 440 33.93 1.67 -15.42
N GLU A 441 33.90 2.76 -14.66
CA GLU A 441 33.60 4.13 -15.13
C GLU A 441 34.60 5.09 -14.46
N ASP A 442 35.33 5.88 -15.26
CA ASP A 442 36.26 6.94 -14.80
C ASP A 442 37.32 6.49 -13.76
N GLY A 443 37.84 5.26 -13.90
CA GLY A 443 38.85 4.71 -12.99
C GLY A 443 38.28 4.21 -11.65
N LEU A 444 36.97 4.19 -11.49
CA LEU A 444 36.25 3.58 -10.38
C LEU A 444 35.47 2.35 -10.86
N VAL A 445 35.32 1.39 -9.96
CA VAL A 445 34.66 0.11 -10.20
C VAL A 445 33.41 0.01 -9.34
N ARG A 446 32.31 -0.45 -9.92
CA ARG A 446 31.08 -0.80 -9.20
C ARG A 446 30.61 -2.20 -9.59
N ALA A 447 30.13 -2.95 -8.61
CA ALA A 447 29.53 -4.27 -8.78
C ALA A 447 28.01 -4.16 -8.72
N VAL A 448 27.33 -4.83 -9.65
CA VAL A 448 25.88 -4.89 -9.73
C VAL A 448 25.44 -6.34 -9.74
N LEU A 449 24.59 -6.72 -8.80
CA LEU A 449 24.03 -8.07 -8.70
C LEU A 449 22.51 -8.04 -8.94
N TRP A 450 22.03 -8.93 -9.79
CA TRP A 450 20.61 -9.22 -9.96
C TRP A 450 20.26 -10.53 -9.27
N PHE A 451 19.31 -10.44 -8.34
CA PHE A 451 18.77 -11.57 -7.60
C PHE A 451 17.25 -11.41 -7.44
N ASN A 452 16.46 -12.41 -7.84
CA ASN A 452 14.99 -12.40 -7.74
C ASN A 452 14.32 -11.12 -8.29
N LYS A 453 14.74 -10.65 -9.48
CA LYS A 453 14.27 -9.41 -10.14
C LYS A 453 14.56 -8.11 -9.37
N LYS A 454 15.38 -8.16 -8.31
CA LYS A 454 15.90 -6.99 -7.61
C LYS A 454 17.36 -6.78 -8.02
N ARG A 455 17.74 -5.51 -8.25
CA ARG A 455 19.12 -5.08 -8.53
C ARG A 455 19.75 -4.55 -7.23
N MET A 456 20.95 -5.02 -6.91
CA MET A 456 21.78 -4.53 -5.82
C MET A 456 23.06 -3.98 -6.42
N THR A 457 23.48 -2.79 -5.99
CA THR A 457 24.69 -2.13 -6.50
C THR A 457 25.59 -1.80 -5.32
N SER A 458 26.90 -2.00 -5.48
CA SER A 458 27.90 -1.44 -4.57
C SER A 458 28.01 0.08 -4.79
N LEU A 459 28.64 0.78 -3.85
CA LEU A 459 29.17 2.12 -4.12
C LEU A 459 30.31 2.02 -5.15
N ASN A 460 30.84 3.17 -5.56
CA ASN A 460 32.02 3.23 -6.41
C ASN A 460 33.26 2.96 -5.55
N HIS A 461 34.06 1.98 -5.95
CA HIS A 461 35.31 1.60 -5.29
C HIS A 461 36.49 1.81 -6.23
N ILE A 462 37.67 2.00 -5.66
CA ILE A 462 38.91 2.05 -6.45
C ILE A 462 39.27 0.65 -6.97
N LYS A 463 38.88 -0.42 -6.26
CA LYS A 463 39.18 -1.81 -6.60
C LYS A 463 37.92 -2.64 -6.78
N THR A 464 37.95 -3.58 -7.72
CA THR A 464 36.90 -4.58 -7.95
C THR A 464 36.62 -5.42 -6.70
N SER A 465 37.66 -5.79 -5.95
CA SER A 465 37.53 -6.53 -4.69
C SER A 465 36.68 -5.78 -3.67
N GLY A 466 36.93 -4.48 -3.45
CA GLY A 466 36.12 -3.66 -2.53
C GLY A 466 34.63 -3.59 -2.93
N ALA A 467 34.35 -3.49 -4.23
CA ALA A 467 32.98 -3.46 -4.75
C ALA A 467 32.21 -4.78 -4.50
N ILE A 468 32.87 -5.92 -4.71
CA ILE A 468 32.28 -7.25 -4.47
C ILE A 468 32.13 -7.54 -2.98
N GLU A 469 33.05 -7.04 -2.15
CA GLU A 469 33.00 -7.20 -0.70
C GLU A 469 31.80 -6.47 -0.09
N GLU A 470 31.62 -5.20 -0.42
CA GLU A 470 30.44 -4.43 0.02
C GLU A 470 29.13 -5.10 -0.43
N LEU A 471 29.11 -5.65 -1.65
CA LEU A 471 27.96 -6.38 -2.16
C LEU A 471 27.71 -7.69 -1.40
N SER A 472 28.78 -8.39 -1.02
CA SER A 472 28.72 -9.60 -0.20
C SER A 472 28.21 -9.30 1.22
N ASP A 473 28.60 -8.18 1.82
CA ASP A 473 28.09 -7.73 3.13
C ASP A 473 26.59 -7.37 3.07
N LYS A 474 26.18 -6.71 1.99
CA LYS A 474 24.75 -6.43 1.73
C LYS A 474 23.93 -7.71 1.54
N LEU A 475 24.52 -8.79 1.03
CA LEU A 475 23.87 -10.11 0.94
C LEU A 475 23.86 -10.84 2.29
N LEU A 476 24.97 -10.77 3.03
CA LEU A 476 25.12 -11.41 4.34
C LEU A 476 24.12 -10.85 5.35
N SER A 477 23.90 -9.53 5.35
CA SER A 477 22.84 -8.88 6.15
C SER A 477 21.42 -9.35 5.82
N ARG A 478 21.23 -10.03 4.68
CA ARG A 478 19.96 -10.65 4.25
C ARG A 478 19.96 -12.17 4.38
N GLY A 479 20.96 -12.76 5.02
CA GLY A 479 21.06 -14.20 5.26
C GLY A 479 21.61 -15.03 4.08
N PHE A 480 22.18 -14.39 3.06
CA PHE A 480 22.76 -15.08 1.90
C PHE A 480 24.28 -14.83 1.82
N ALA A 481 25.05 -15.83 1.40
CA ALA A 481 26.46 -15.63 1.05
C ALA A 481 26.70 -15.97 -0.41
N LEU A 482 27.53 -15.16 -1.07
CA LEU A 482 27.87 -15.29 -2.49
C LEU A 482 28.98 -16.36 -2.65
N LYS A 483 28.71 -17.41 -3.46
CA LYS A 483 29.61 -18.55 -3.74
C LYS A 483 30.69 -18.19 -4.76
N ILE A 484 31.62 -17.32 -4.39
CA ILE A 484 32.73 -16.88 -5.24
C ILE A 484 34.09 -17.02 -4.54
N CYS A 485 35.17 -17.09 -5.32
CA CYS A 485 36.55 -17.23 -4.84
C CYS A 485 36.96 -16.13 -3.86
N GLN A 486 36.57 -14.87 -4.06
CA GLN A 486 36.92 -13.79 -3.13
C GLN A 486 36.37 -14.00 -1.70
N ASN A 487 35.26 -14.72 -1.58
CA ASN A 487 34.66 -15.06 -0.29
C ASN A 487 35.19 -16.38 0.29
N CYS A 488 36.18 -17.00 -0.37
CA CYS A 488 36.86 -18.17 0.15
C CYS A 488 38.12 -17.75 0.94
N GLY A 489 38.48 -18.54 1.95
CA GLY A 489 39.69 -18.31 2.76
C GLY A 489 41.01 -18.57 2.05
N TYR A 490 40.96 -19.09 0.83
CA TYR A 490 42.11 -19.65 0.11
C TYR A 490 42.43 -18.89 -1.19
N PHE A 491 41.84 -17.72 -1.38
CA PHE A 491 42.08 -16.86 -2.53
C PHE A 491 43.02 -15.73 -2.14
N GLU A 492 44.02 -15.48 -2.98
CA GLU A 492 44.95 -14.38 -2.83
C GLU A 492 44.92 -13.48 -4.07
N GLU A 493 44.64 -12.20 -3.87
CA GLU A 493 44.63 -11.20 -4.94
C GLU A 493 46.06 -10.96 -5.44
N LYS A 494 46.25 -10.93 -6.77
CA LYS A 494 47.56 -10.69 -7.37
C LYS A 494 47.96 -9.23 -7.14
N LYS A 495 49.03 -9.00 -6.37
CA LYS A 495 49.61 -7.66 -6.11
C LYS A 495 50.44 -7.16 -7.30
N ASP A 496 49.87 -7.18 -8.51
CA ASP A 496 50.47 -6.44 -9.63
C ASP A 496 50.09 -4.97 -9.41
N GLY A 497 51.05 -4.03 -9.44
CA GLY A 497 50.82 -2.59 -9.16
C GLY A 497 49.86 -1.84 -10.11
N ARG A 498 48.96 -2.55 -10.80
CA ARG A 498 47.80 -2.01 -11.52
C ARG A 498 46.59 -2.05 -10.57
N TYR A 499 45.87 -0.93 -10.49
CA TYR A 499 44.77 -0.74 -9.54
C TYR A 499 43.56 -1.69 -9.74
N ASN A 500 43.47 -2.44 -10.85
CA ASN A 500 42.38 -3.38 -11.18
C ASN A 500 42.91 -4.78 -11.59
N SER A 501 43.51 -5.55 -10.69
CA SER A 501 43.75 -6.97 -10.95
C SER A 501 42.50 -7.79 -10.64
N ASN A 502 41.78 -8.22 -11.67
CA ASN A 502 40.59 -9.06 -11.51
C ASN A 502 40.92 -10.55 -11.26
N GLU A 503 42.20 -10.91 -11.35
CA GLU A 503 42.73 -12.26 -11.19
C GLU A 503 43.54 -12.39 -9.89
N GLY A 504 43.50 -13.59 -9.30
CA GLY A 504 44.28 -13.98 -8.15
C GLY A 504 44.65 -15.46 -8.19
N LYS A 505 45.39 -15.94 -7.18
CA LYS A 505 45.77 -17.35 -7.06
C LYS A 505 44.85 -18.06 -6.06
N CYS A 506 44.34 -19.22 -6.44
CA CYS A 506 43.60 -20.08 -5.52
C CYS A 506 44.49 -21.20 -4.96
N PHE A 507 44.52 -21.32 -3.64
CA PHE A 507 45.28 -22.34 -2.90
C PHE A 507 44.44 -23.54 -2.47
N CYS A 508 43.14 -23.58 -2.82
CA CYS A 508 42.23 -24.65 -2.41
C CYS A 508 42.69 -26.04 -2.90
N GLY A 509 43.33 -26.13 -4.07
CA GLY A 509 43.85 -27.38 -4.62
C GLY A 509 45.07 -27.91 -3.86
N VAL A 510 45.96 -27.00 -3.41
CA VAL A 510 47.21 -27.31 -2.71
C VAL A 510 46.94 -27.91 -1.32
N ILE A 511 45.93 -27.40 -0.61
CA ILE A 511 45.58 -27.87 0.73
C ILE A 511 44.98 -29.28 0.72
N LYS A 512 44.34 -29.68 -0.40
CA LYS A 512 43.78 -31.03 -0.55
C LYS A 512 44.80 -32.04 -1.07
N ASP A 513 45.84 -31.57 -1.75
CA ASP A 513 46.83 -32.36 -2.44
C ASP A 513 48.09 -31.49 -2.63
N GLU A 514 49.10 -31.71 -1.78
CA GLU A 514 50.33 -30.90 -1.71
C GLU A 514 51.15 -30.93 -3.02
N THR A 515 50.84 -31.87 -3.93
CA THR A 515 51.50 -31.97 -5.24
C THR A 515 50.96 -30.97 -6.27
N ARG A 516 49.85 -30.29 -5.99
CA ARG A 516 49.22 -29.34 -6.93
C ARG A 516 49.78 -27.94 -6.75
N SER A 517 50.08 -27.27 -7.85
CA SER A 517 50.45 -25.85 -7.85
C SER A 517 49.21 -24.94 -7.76
N PRO A 518 49.33 -23.73 -7.17
CA PRO A 518 48.26 -22.74 -7.19
C PRO A 518 47.93 -22.34 -8.63
N TYR A 519 46.64 -22.24 -8.95
CA TYR A 519 46.16 -21.85 -10.29
C TYR A 519 45.49 -20.46 -10.27
N SER A 520 45.54 -19.76 -11.41
CA SER A 520 44.93 -18.43 -11.56
C SER A 520 43.41 -18.54 -11.67
N VAL A 521 42.68 -17.71 -10.94
CA VAL A 521 41.21 -17.63 -10.96
C VAL A 521 40.74 -16.17 -10.86
N TYR A 522 39.58 -15.86 -11.44
CA TYR A 522 38.93 -14.57 -11.25
C TYR A 522 38.26 -14.47 -9.87
N LEU A 523 38.16 -13.24 -9.35
CA LEU A 523 37.51 -12.91 -8.07
C LEU A 523 36.10 -13.52 -7.94
N TRP A 524 35.30 -13.45 -9.01
CA TRP A 524 33.91 -13.94 -9.08
C TRP A 524 33.78 -15.39 -9.56
N SER A 525 34.87 -16.13 -9.70
CA SER A 525 34.81 -17.55 -10.06
C SER A 525 34.05 -18.34 -9.00
N GLN A 526 33.20 -19.26 -9.41
CA GLN A 526 32.35 -20.01 -8.47
C GLN A 526 33.19 -20.85 -7.49
N CYS A 527 32.92 -20.70 -6.19
CA CYS A 527 33.62 -21.44 -5.12
C CYS A 527 32.64 -21.92 -4.04
N ASN A 528 32.77 -23.18 -3.64
CA ASN A 528 31.93 -23.79 -2.60
C ASN A 528 32.50 -23.61 -1.18
N ASN A 529 33.77 -23.25 -1.03
CA ASN A 529 34.46 -23.11 0.26
C ASN A 529 34.33 -21.68 0.82
N ILE A 530 33.09 -21.22 1.01
CA ILE A 530 32.84 -19.91 1.63
C ILE A 530 33.08 -20.03 3.14
N ILE A 531 33.81 -19.07 3.70
CA ILE A 531 33.97 -18.94 5.15
C ILE A 531 33.56 -17.53 5.61
N PRO A 532 33.17 -17.34 6.87
CA PRO A 532 32.87 -16.02 7.42
C PRO A 532 34.04 -15.03 7.27
N ALA A 533 33.75 -13.75 7.03
CA ALA A 533 34.76 -12.72 6.78
C ALA A 533 35.83 -12.62 7.89
N HIS A 534 35.43 -12.71 9.17
CA HIS A 534 36.36 -12.70 10.30
C HIS A 534 37.32 -13.90 10.31
N ALA A 535 36.87 -15.08 9.86
CA ALA A 535 37.71 -16.26 9.74
C ALA A 535 38.68 -16.15 8.56
N ARG A 536 38.26 -15.49 7.47
CA ARG A 536 39.09 -15.21 6.30
C ARG A 536 40.27 -14.29 6.64
N GLU A 537 40.04 -13.19 7.35
CA GLU A 537 41.12 -12.29 7.79
C GLU A 537 42.13 -13.02 8.67
N TYR A 538 41.66 -13.85 9.60
CA TYR A 538 42.52 -14.66 10.45
C TYR A 538 43.38 -15.63 9.63
N ILE A 539 42.78 -16.38 8.69
CA ILE A 539 43.50 -17.34 7.84
C ILE A 539 44.52 -16.62 6.95
N GLN A 540 44.17 -15.49 6.34
CA GLN A 540 45.10 -14.70 5.54
C GLN A 540 46.28 -14.19 6.37
N LYS A 541 46.03 -13.73 7.60
CA LYS A 541 47.09 -13.30 8.52
C LYS A 541 48.01 -14.46 8.91
N GLN A 542 47.48 -15.66 9.14
CA GLN A 542 48.29 -16.85 9.40
C GLN A 542 49.13 -17.25 8.18
N LEU A 543 48.55 -17.21 6.97
CA LEU A 543 49.28 -17.47 5.73
C LEU A 543 50.41 -16.45 5.49
N GLU A 544 50.19 -15.17 5.81
CA GLU A 544 51.23 -14.15 5.77
C GLU A 544 52.34 -14.39 6.81
N ASN A 545 51.98 -14.84 8.01
CA ASN A 545 52.96 -15.19 9.06
C ASN A 545 53.81 -16.39 8.65
N ILE A 546 53.20 -17.48 8.17
CA ILE A 546 53.90 -18.68 7.69
C ILE A 546 54.88 -18.32 6.55
N ARG A 547 54.52 -17.38 5.68
CA ARG A 547 55.42 -16.91 4.62
C ARG A 547 56.56 -16.03 5.13
N ARG A 548 56.35 -15.25 6.18
CA ARG A 548 57.44 -14.49 6.83
C ARG A 548 58.42 -15.44 7.54
N GLU A 549 57.93 -16.54 8.06
CA GLU A 549 58.75 -17.60 8.66
C GLU A 549 59.53 -18.37 7.58
N ASN A 550 58.88 -18.81 6.51
CA ASN A 550 59.53 -19.55 5.41
C ASN A 550 60.40 -18.66 4.50
N GLY A 551 60.11 -17.36 4.40
CA GLY A 551 60.89 -16.39 3.61
C GLY A 551 62.18 -15.89 4.29
N ASN A 552 62.44 -16.31 5.54
CA ASN A 552 63.72 -16.10 6.21
C ASN A 552 64.69 -17.28 6.05
N GLU A 553 64.29 -18.37 5.40
CA GLU A 553 65.18 -19.50 5.08
C GLU A 553 65.86 -19.37 3.70
N ASP A 554 65.41 -18.44 2.84
CA ASP A 554 66.00 -18.15 1.52
C ASP A 554 66.70 -16.77 1.46
N LYS A 555 67.48 -16.42 2.49
CA LYS A 555 68.44 -15.30 2.44
C LYS A 555 69.88 -15.75 2.61
#